data_AF-A0A8T3UA80-F1
#
_entry.id   AF-A0A8T3UA80-F1
#
_cell.length_a   1.000
_cell.length_b   1.000
_cell.length_c   1.000
_cell.angle_alpha   90.00
_cell.angle_beta   90.00
_cell.angle_gamma   90.00
#
_symmetry.space_group_name_H-M   'P 1'
#
loop_
_entity.id
_entity.type
_entity.pdbx_description
1 polymer ?
#
loop_
_entity_poly.entity_id
_entity_poly.type
_entity_poly.pdbx_seq_one_letter_code
_entity_poly.pdbx_strand_id
1 'polypeptide(L)'
;MENHTKIEELSDYIILRPMIDIYKKEVLEYLEKNNISYVEDSTNSENDYTRNKIRNVIFPYIENEMGYNLQKSFITLSKTIREEEEFLDDYIKEIILKKCNLDNENNLIYISINMEKLLEIYENDFKYKKGMLKRFIITLIEDITGSF
;
A
#
# COMPACT_ATOMS: atom_id res chain seq x y z
N MET A 1 -23.91 -5.14 4.93
CA MET A 1 -22.44 -5.06 4.81
C MET A 1 -22.17 -4.78 3.36
N GLU A 2 -21.81 -3.55 3.03
CA GLU A 2 -21.33 -3.23 1.68
C GLU A 2 -19.92 -3.79 1.58
N ASN A 3 -19.77 -4.93 0.91
CA ASN A 3 -18.47 -5.52 0.65
C ASN A 3 -17.83 -4.75 -0.50
N HIS A 4 -16.87 -3.88 -0.20
CA HIS A 4 -16.03 -3.28 -1.22
C HIS A 4 -15.10 -4.37 -1.77
N THR A 5 -15.39 -4.87 -2.97
CA THR A 5 -14.48 -5.78 -3.65
C THR A 5 -13.20 -5.01 -3.96
N LYS A 6 -12.07 -5.44 -3.39
CA LYS A 6 -10.78 -4.85 -3.76
C LYS A 6 -10.39 -5.31 -5.15
N ILE A 7 -10.12 -4.33 -6.02
CA ILE A 7 -9.72 -4.52 -7.41
C ILE A 7 -8.23 -4.21 -7.50
N GLU A 8 -7.48 -5.11 -8.12
CA GLU A 8 -6.06 -4.94 -8.42
C GLU A 8 -5.88 -5.14 -9.93
N GLU A 9 -5.58 -4.06 -10.65
CA GLU A 9 -5.35 -4.07 -12.09
C GLU A 9 -3.87 -4.34 -12.36
N LEU A 10 -3.60 -5.38 -13.14
CA LEU A 10 -2.27 -5.75 -13.65
C LEU A 10 -2.29 -5.63 -15.17
N SER A 11 -1.12 -5.53 -15.79
CA SER A 11 -0.96 -5.23 -17.21
C SER A 11 -1.81 -6.12 -18.15
N ASP A 12 -2.03 -7.38 -17.78
CA ASP A 12 -2.74 -8.36 -18.61
C ASP A 12 -4.08 -8.83 -18.00
N TYR A 13 -4.38 -8.52 -16.73
CA TYR A 13 -5.58 -9.03 -16.06
C TYR A 13 -5.98 -8.23 -14.82
N ILE A 14 -7.25 -8.36 -14.44
CA ILE A 14 -7.83 -7.74 -13.26
C ILE A 14 -8.05 -8.82 -12.19
N ILE A 15 -7.49 -8.63 -10.99
CA ILE A 15 -7.75 -9.49 -9.84
C ILE A 15 -8.85 -8.85 -8.99
N LEU A 16 -9.94 -9.61 -8.79
CA LEU A 16 -11.00 -9.27 -7.84
C LEU A 16 -10.79 -10.03 -6.53
N ARG A 17 -10.77 -9.31 -5.41
CA ARG A 17 -10.60 -9.87 -4.06
C ARG A 17 -11.84 -9.56 -3.18
N PRO A 18 -13.00 -10.19 -3.46
CA PRO A 18 -14.26 -9.87 -2.78
C PRO A 18 -14.28 -10.25 -1.29
N MET A 19 -13.38 -11.14 -0.85
CA MET A 19 -13.30 -11.60 0.53
C MET A 19 -12.14 -11.00 1.33
N ILE A 20 -11.48 -9.95 0.82
CA ILE A 20 -10.25 -9.43 1.43
C ILE A 20 -10.47 -8.87 2.84
N ASP A 21 -11.64 -8.27 3.09
CA ASP A 21 -12.01 -7.66 4.36
C ASP A 21 -12.88 -8.59 5.24
N ILE A 22 -13.08 -9.84 4.81
CA ILE A 22 -13.92 -10.82 5.52
C ILE A 22 -13.03 -11.72 6.36
N TYR A 23 -13.29 -11.78 7.66
CA TYR A 23 -12.54 -12.65 8.57
C TYR A 23 -12.97 -14.11 8.42
N LYS A 24 -12.03 -15.05 8.58
CA LYS A 24 -12.32 -16.51 8.54
C LYS A 24 -13.47 -16.89 9.49
N LYS A 25 -13.54 -16.26 10.67
CA LYS A 25 -14.60 -16.49 11.64
C LYS A 25 -15.98 -16.18 11.07
N GLU A 26 -16.12 -15.06 10.35
CA GLU A 26 -17.40 -14.67 9.73
C GLU A 26 -17.81 -15.65 8.63
N VAL A 27 -16.84 -16.15 7.85
CA VAL A 27 -17.09 -17.20 6.85
C VAL A 27 -17.61 -18.47 7.51
N LEU A 28 -16.98 -18.92 8.61
CA LEU A 28 -17.41 -20.12 9.33
C LEU A 28 -18.80 -19.96 9.96
N GLU A 29 -19.06 -18.82 10.61
CA GLU A 29 -20.37 -18.48 11.18
C GLU A 29 -21.47 -18.46 10.09
N TYR A 30 -21.15 -17.94 8.90
CA TYR A 30 -22.07 -17.95 7.75
C TYR A 30 -22.35 -19.37 7.25
N LEU A 31 -21.32 -20.20 7.09
CA LEU A 31 -21.47 -21.58 6.63
C LEU A 31 -22.32 -22.40 7.59
N GLU A 32 -22.08 -22.26 8.90
CA GLU A 32 -22.85 -22.93 9.96
C GLU A 32 -24.32 -22.49 9.92
N LYS A 33 -24.58 -21.17 9.91
CA LYS A 33 -25.95 -20.62 9.87
C LYS A 33 -26.76 -21.10 8.66
N ASN A 34 -26.11 -21.33 7.53
CA ASN A 34 -26.76 -21.74 6.28
C ASN A 34 -26.67 -23.25 6.02
N ASN A 35 -26.10 -24.04 6.94
CA ASN A 35 -25.87 -25.48 6.80
C ASN A 35 -25.13 -25.85 5.50
N ILE A 36 -24.12 -25.07 5.13
CA ILE A 36 -23.30 -25.32 3.94
C ILE A 36 -22.10 -26.17 4.35
N SER A 37 -21.99 -27.37 3.77
CA SER A 37 -20.84 -28.24 3.95
C SER A 37 -19.62 -27.68 3.20
N TYR A 38 -18.45 -27.83 3.81
CA TYR A 38 -17.17 -27.43 3.23
C TYR A 38 -16.09 -28.49 3.54
N VAL A 39 -14.99 -28.45 2.79
CA VAL A 39 -13.83 -29.31 2.97
C VAL A 39 -12.66 -28.45 3.45
N GLU A 40 -11.97 -28.90 4.50
CA GLU A 40 -10.71 -28.27 4.90
C GLU A 40 -9.56 -28.81 4.04
N ASP A 41 -8.84 -27.91 3.37
CA ASP A 41 -7.61 -28.25 2.67
C ASP A 41 -6.54 -28.67 3.69
N SER A 42 -5.96 -29.85 3.51
CA SER A 42 -4.97 -30.44 4.41
C SER A 42 -3.70 -29.61 4.55
N THR A 43 -3.36 -28.79 3.55
CA THR A 43 -2.19 -27.91 3.60
C THR A 43 -2.35 -26.74 4.58
N ASN A 44 -3.57 -26.47 5.07
CA ASN A 44 -3.81 -25.37 6.00
C ASN A 44 -3.11 -25.55 7.36
N SER A 45 -2.89 -26.78 7.78
CA SER A 45 -2.23 -27.12 9.04
C SER A 45 -0.71 -27.31 8.90
N GLU A 46 -0.19 -27.33 7.66
CA GLU A 46 1.24 -27.44 7.38
C GLU A 46 1.95 -26.11 7.62
N ASN A 47 3.19 -26.17 8.13
CA ASN A 47 4.01 -24.99 8.47
C ASN A 47 5.24 -24.83 7.57
N ASP A 48 5.29 -25.55 6.44
CA ASP A 48 6.44 -25.58 5.54
C ASP A 48 6.64 -24.22 4.84
N TYR A 49 5.55 -23.48 4.64
CA TYR A 49 5.59 -22.11 4.13
C TYR A 49 5.66 -21.08 5.25
N THR A 50 6.53 -20.08 5.08
CA THR A 50 6.70 -18.96 6.04
C THR A 50 5.38 -18.30 6.41
N ARG A 51 4.47 -18.12 5.45
CA ARG A 51 3.13 -17.56 5.69
C ARG A 51 2.31 -18.42 6.65
N ASN A 52 2.30 -19.73 6.44
CA ASN A 52 1.54 -20.63 7.29
C ASN A 52 2.16 -20.69 8.69
N LYS A 53 3.49 -20.68 8.80
CA LYS A 53 4.19 -20.60 10.10
C LYS A 53 3.86 -19.32 10.85
N ILE A 54 3.80 -18.17 10.16
CA ILE A 54 3.36 -16.90 10.75
C ILE A 54 1.92 -17.02 11.28
N ARG A 55 0.99 -17.53 10.46
CA ARG A 55 -0.43 -17.68 10.79
C ARG A 55 -0.70 -18.66 11.93
N ASN A 56 -0.09 -19.84 11.86
CA ASN A 56 -0.44 -20.98 12.71
C ASN A 56 0.37 -21.01 14.01
N VAL A 57 1.56 -20.38 14.03
CA VAL A 57 2.47 -20.43 15.19
C VAL A 57 2.70 -19.04 15.77
N ILE A 58 3.21 -18.10 14.96
CA ILE A 58 3.72 -16.82 15.48
C ILE A 58 2.57 -15.93 15.97
N PHE A 59 1.52 -15.75 15.17
CA PHE A 59 0.39 -14.91 15.54
C PHE A 59 -0.31 -15.43 16.81
N PRO A 60 -0.75 -16.71 16.89
CA PRO A 60 -1.38 -17.23 18.09
C PRO A 60 -0.49 -17.15 19.32
N TYR A 61 0.81 -17.42 19.17
CA TYR A 61 1.77 -17.32 20.29
C TYR A 61 1.81 -15.89 20.85
N ILE A 62 2.00 -14.88 19.99
CA ILE A 62 2.06 -13.48 20.45
C ILE A 62 0.73 -13.03 21.05
N GLU A 63 -0.39 -13.37 20.42
CA GLU A 63 -1.72 -12.98 20.92
C GLU A 63 -2.02 -13.60 22.29
N ASN A 64 -1.63 -14.86 22.51
CA ASN A 64 -1.83 -15.56 23.78
C ASN A 64 -0.91 -15.05 24.90
N GLU A 65 0.36 -14.79 24.60
CA GLU A 65 1.33 -14.35 25.61
C GLU A 65 1.18 -12.86 25.98
N MET A 66 0.82 -12.02 25.01
CA MET A 66 0.74 -10.56 25.19
C MET A 66 -0.68 -10.06 25.43
N GLY A 67 -1.70 -10.90 25.21
CA GLY A 67 -3.12 -10.52 25.36
C GLY A 67 -3.58 -9.43 24.38
N TYR A 68 -2.92 -9.31 23.23
CA TYR A 68 -3.14 -8.23 22.26
C TYR A 68 -3.60 -8.78 20.92
N ASN A 69 -4.52 -8.09 20.23
CA ASN A 69 -4.93 -8.47 18.88
C ASN A 69 -3.92 -7.94 17.86
N LEU A 70 -2.91 -8.75 17.57
CA LEU A 70 -1.81 -8.38 16.69
C LEU A 70 -2.30 -8.11 15.26
N GLN A 71 -3.25 -8.93 14.77
CA GLN A 71 -3.80 -8.80 13.42
C GLN A 71 -4.44 -7.44 13.18
N LYS A 72 -5.30 -6.99 14.10
CA LYS A 72 -5.95 -5.68 14.02
C LYS A 72 -4.93 -4.55 13.94
N SER A 73 -3.85 -4.64 14.71
CA SER A 73 -2.85 -3.57 14.76
C SER A 73 -1.97 -3.53 13.53
N PHE A 74 -1.66 -4.68 12.93
CA PHE A 74 -1.03 -4.72 11.62
C PHE A 74 -1.96 -4.15 10.53
N ILE A 75 -3.26 -4.40 10.59
CA ILE A 75 -4.24 -3.79 9.66
C ILE A 75 -4.24 -2.27 9.83
N THR A 76 -4.35 -1.77 11.06
CA THR A 76 -4.32 -0.33 11.35
C THR A 76 -3.01 0.29 10.89
N LEU A 77 -1.86 -0.32 11.24
CA LEU A 77 -0.54 0.14 10.81
C LEU A 77 -0.42 0.17 9.29
N SER A 78 -0.88 -0.87 8.60
CA SER A 78 -0.84 -0.94 7.13
C SER A 78 -1.71 0.14 6.49
N LYS A 79 -2.85 0.48 7.11
CA LYS A 79 -3.71 1.57 6.66
C LYS A 79 -3.03 2.93 6.89
N THR A 80 -2.48 3.16 8.07
CA THR A 80 -1.75 4.40 8.39
C THR A 80 -0.57 4.61 7.46
N ILE A 81 0.25 3.58 7.22
CA ILE A 81 1.38 3.66 6.28
C ILE A 81 0.90 4.03 4.88
N ARG A 82 -0.21 3.44 4.42
CA ARG A 82 -0.77 3.75 3.09
C ARG A 82 -1.25 5.19 2.98
N GLU A 83 -1.97 5.68 4.00
CA GLU A 83 -2.43 7.07 4.06
C GLU A 83 -1.24 8.05 4.10
N GLU A 84 -0.16 7.71 4.82
CA GLU A 84 1.07 8.49 4.84
C GLU A 84 1.79 8.47 3.47
N GLU A 85 1.82 7.33 2.79
CA GLU A 85 2.38 7.23 1.43
C GLU A 85 1.60 8.09 0.44
N GLU A 86 0.27 8.01 0.44
CA GLU A 86 -0.59 8.83 -0.43
C GLU A 86 -0.40 10.33 -0.16
N PHE A 87 -0.36 10.74 1.11
CA PHE A 87 -0.09 12.12 1.48
C PHE A 87 1.28 12.61 0.97
N LEU A 88 2.32 11.78 1.08
CA LEU A 88 3.65 12.12 0.60
C LEU A 88 3.69 12.29 -0.91
N ASP A 89 2.98 11.43 -1.65
CA ASP A 89 2.89 11.53 -3.11
C ASP A 89 2.20 12.83 -3.54
N ASP A 90 1.08 13.18 -2.91
CA ASP A 90 0.38 14.44 -3.20
C ASP A 90 1.22 15.66 -2.85
N TYR A 91 1.92 15.62 -1.71
CA TYR A 91 2.81 16.70 -1.29
C TYR A 91 3.99 16.90 -2.26
N ILE A 92 4.56 15.80 -2.79
CA ILE A 92 5.62 15.86 -3.82
C ILE A 92 5.08 16.48 -5.12
N LYS A 93 3.90 16.07 -5.58
CA LYS A 93 3.26 16.64 -6.77
C LYS A 93 3.03 18.15 -6.60
N GLU A 94 2.57 18.58 -5.44
CA GLU A 94 2.36 20.00 -5.14
C GLU A 94 3.67 20.81 -5.24
N ILE A 95 4.78 20.29 -4.71
CA ILE A 95 6.10 20.92 -4.83
C ILE A 95 6.51 21.02 -6.29
N ILE A 96 6.34 19.94 -7.07
CA ILE A 96 6.66 19.93 -8.50
C ILE A 96 5.86 21.02 -9.22
N LEU A 97 4.54 21.07 -9.04
CA LEU A 97 3.67 22.05 -9.69
C LEU A 97 4.02 23.50 -9.31
N LYS A 98 4.41 23.76 -8.06
CA LYS A 98 4.76 25.10 -7.59
C LYS A 98 6.16 25.56 -7.99
N LYS A 99 7.11 24.64 -8.06
CA LYS A 99 8.55 24.95 -8.16
C LYS A 99 9.16 24.55 -9.50
N CYS A 100 8.47 23.82 -10.37
CA CYS A 100 8.95 23.45 -11.71
C CYS A 100 8.33 24.34 -12.80
N ASN A 101 8.86 24.26 -14.02
CA ASN A 101 8.27 24.96 -15.16
C ASN A 101 7.15 24.11 -15.76
N LEU A 102 5.99 24.72 -15.99
CA LEU A 102 4.82 24.12 -16.61
C LEU A 102 4.62 24.70 -18.01
N ASP A 103 3.85 24.02 -18.85
CA ASP A 103 3.36 24.61 -20.09
C ASP A 103 2.21 25.63 -19.83
N ASN A 104 1.65 26.19 -20.91
CA ASN A 104 0.55 27.17 -20.81
C ASN A 104 -0.78 26.54 -20.35
N GLU A 105 -0.89 25.22 -20.29
CA GLU A 105 -2.08 24.46 -19.89
C GLU A 105 -1.92 23.81 -18.50
N ASN A 106 -0.86 24.16 -17.75
CA ASN A 106 -0.45 23.58 -16.46
C ASN A 106 -0.10 22.09 -16.51
N ASN A 107 0.23 21.56 -17.69
CA ASN A 107 0.73 20.20 -17.85
C ASN A 107 2.26 20.19 -17.73
N LEU A 108 2.78 19.16 -17.06
CA LEU A 108 4.20 18.83 -17.08
C LEU A 108 4.52 18.16 -18.43
N ILE A 109 5.01 18.93 -19.40
CA ILE A 109 5.51 18.38 -20.68
C ILE A 109 7.00 18.03 -20.59
N TYR A 110 7.79 18.88 -19.93
CA TYR A 110 9.22 18.65 -19.68
C TYR A 110 9.67 19.39 -18.42
N ILE A 111 10.52 18.75 -17.63
CA ILE A 111 11.14 19.37 -16.45
C ILE A 111 12.42 20.07 -16.89
N SER A 112 12.35 21.39 -17.13
CA SER A 112 13.54 22.23 -17.28
C SER A 112 13.80 22.97 -15.97
N ILE A 113 14.71 22.47 -15.15
CA ILE A 113 15.13 23.09 -13.88
C ILE A 113 16.62 23.40 -13.98
N ASN A 114 16.99 24.66 -13.74
CA ASN A 114 18.40 25.03 -13.68
C ASN A 114 19.03 24.59 -12.33
N MET A 115 20.35 24.51 -12.28
CA MET A 115 21.06 24.01 -11.09
C MET A 115 20.78 24.85 -9.83
N GLU A 116 20.62 26.17 -9.97
CA GLU A 116 20.34 27.06 -8.83
C GLU A 116 18.98 26.76 -8.20
N LYS A 117 17.93 26.63 -9.01
CA LYS A 117 16.58 26.29 -8.55
C LYS A 117 16.53 24.87 -7.99
N LEU A 118 17.27 23.93 -8.57
CA LEU A 118 17.39 22.57 -8.04
C LEU A 118 18.02 22.57 -6.64
N LEU A 119 19.08 23.35 -6.43
CA LEU A 119 19.72 23.50 -5.12
C LEU A 119 18.78 24.17 -4.10
N GLU A 120 18.02 25.19 -4.51
CA GLU A 120 17.01 25.82 -3.66
C GLU A 120 15.96 24.80 -3.19
N ILE A 121 15.40 24.04 -4.12
CA ILE A 121 14.40 23.00 -3.84
C ILE A 121 14.99 21.94 -2.89
N TYR A 122 16.21 21.47 -3.18
CA TYR A 122 16.88 20.51 -2.31
C TYR A 122 17.06 21.04 -0.89
N GLU A 123 17.61 22.25 -0.73
CA GLU A 123 17.90 22.84 0.57
C GLU A 123 16.64 23.10 1.40
N ASN A 124 15.57 23.60 0.78
CA ASN A 124 14.35 23.98 1.46
C ASN A 124 13.43 22.80 1.75
N ASP A 125 13.28 21.88 0.80
CA ASP A 125 12.23 20.87 0.86
C ASP A 125 12.77 19.49 1.23
N PHE A 126 14.02 19.16 0.86
CA PHE A 126 14.54 17.78 0.85
C PHE A 126 15.80 17.52 1.67
N LYS A 127 16.53 18.55 2.12
CA LYS A 127 17.86 18.45 2.76
C LYS A 127 17.97 17.38 3.84
N TYR A 128 16.92 17.24 4.64
CA TYR A 128 16.83 16.27 5.74
C TYR A 128 15.76 15.19 5.52
N LYS A 129 15.14 15.14 4.33
CA LYS A 129 14.04 14.23 4.00
C LYS A 129 14.46 13.25 2.90
N LYS A 130 15.45 12.39 3.20
CA LYS A 130 16.05 11.45 2.22
C LYS A 130 15.03 10.56 1.51
N GLY A 131 14.01 10.08 2.22
CA GLY A 131 12.92 9.28 1.62
C GLY A 131 12.13 10.08 0.59
N MET A 132 11.81 11.33 0.91
CA MET A 132 11.08 12.24 0.05
C MET A 132 11.91 12.65 -1.18
N LEU A 133 13.22 12.87 -1.02
CA LEU A 133 14.13 13.11 -2.15
C LEU A 133 14.18 11.91 -3.11
N LYS A 134 14.28 10.69 -2.56
CA LYS A 134 14.28 9.47 -3.37
C LYS A 134 12.96 9.35 -4.15
N ARG A 135 11.83 9.60 -3.49
CA ARG A 135 10.50 9.56 -4.09
C ARG A 135 10.34 10.63 -5.18
N PHE A 136 10.77 11.87 -4.91
CA PHE A 136 10.82 12.94 -5.92
C PHE A 136 11.61 12.55 -7.16
N ILE A 137 12.82 12.00 -7.00
CA ILE A 137 13.63 11.52 -8.14
C ILE A 137 12.91 10.43 -8.93
N ILE A 138 12.27 9.47 -8.24
CA ILE A 138 11.48 8.41 -8.88
C ILE A 138 10.33 9.01 -9.68
N THR A 139 9.53 9.88 -9.07
CA THR A 139 8.40 10.56 -9.73
C THR A 139 8.84 11.36 -10.96
N LEU A 140 9.94 12.11 -10.87
CA LEU A 140 10.48 12.82 -12.04
C LEU A 140 10.91 11.86 -13.16
N ILE A 141 11.48 10.70 -12.83
CA ILE A 141 11.87 9.68 -13.82
C ILE A 141 10.62 9.07 -14.46
N GLU A 142 9.60 8.75 -13.67
CA GLU A 142 8.31 8.23 -14.16
C GLU A 142 7.67 9.23 -15.14
N ASP A 143 7.59 10.51 -14.77
CA ASP A 143 7.07 11.58 -15.62
C ASP A 143 7.86 11.75 -16.94
N ILE A 144 9.19 11.66 -16.89
CA ILE A 144 10.06 11.80 -18.08
C ILE A 144 9.96 10.56 -18.99
N THR A 145 9.84 9.37 -18.41
CA THR A 145 9.85 8.11 -19.16
C THR A 145 8.46 7.69 -19.64
N GLY A 146 7.40 8.31 -19.12
CA GLY A 146 6.01 7.94 -19.43
C GLY A 146 5.65 6.53 -18.96
N SER A 147 6.35 6.01 -17.95
CA SER A 147 6.07 4.67 -17.41
C SER A 147 4.86 4.72 -16.47
N PHE A 148 3.88 3.85 -16.73
CA PHE A 148 2.58 3.71 -16.06
C PHE A 148 2.66 3.12 -14.66
#